data_AF-A0A931QJP6-F1
#
_entry.id   AF-A0A931QJP6-F1
#
_cell.length_a   1.000
_cell.length_b   1.000
_cell.length_c   1.000
_cell.angle_alpha   90.00
_cell.angle_beta   90.00
_cell.angle_gamma   90.00
#
_symmetry.space_group_name_H-M   'P 1'
#
loop_
_entity.id
_entity.type
_entity.pdbx_description
1 polymer ?
#
loop_
_entity_poly.entity_id
_entity_poly.type
_entity_poly.pdbx_seq_one_letter_code
_entity_poly.pdbx_strand_id
1 'polypeptide(L)' 'RVSSEVLLKAARARCPVLVTKSAPTDLAAEIAQAAGITLVAFTRSRKFSIYAHPERVQGL' A
#
# COMPACT_ATOMS: atom_id res chain seq x y z
N ARG A 1 -5.28 -8.76 -4.91
CA ARG A 1 -5.56 -7.43 -5.50
C ARG A 1 -6.07 -6.56 -4.39
N VAL A 2 -5.63 -5.30 -4.32
CA VAL A 2 -6.08 -4.36 -3.30
C VAL A 2 -7.06 -3.39 -3.96
N SER A 3 -8.29 -3.37 -3.47
CA SER A 3 -9.33 -2.41 -3.86
C SER A 3 -9.40 -1.27 -2.84
N SER A 4 -10.13 -0.22 -3.19
CA SER A 4 -10.43 0.91 -2.30
C SER A 4 -11.05 0.45 -0.98
N GLU A 5 -11.95 -0.54 -1.00
CA GLU A 5 -12.60 -1.05 0.21
C GLU A 5 -11.62 -1.73 1.18
N VAL A 6 -10.64 -2.49 0.65
CA VAL A 6 -9.58 -3.10 1.47
C VAL A 6 -8.72 -2.02 2.10
N LEU A 7 -8.38 -0.96 1.36
CA LEU A 7 -7.61 0.16 1.89
C LEU A 7 -8.36 0.92 2.98
N LEU A 8 -9.65 1.19 2.77
CA LEU A 8 -10.50 1.86 3.77
C LEU A 8 -10.60 1.05 5.06
N LYS A 9 -10.70 -0.29 4.96
CA LYS A 9 -10.66 -1.18 6.13
C LYS A 9 -9.31 -1.10 6.84
N ALA A 10 -8.20 -1.09 6.09
CA ALA A 10 -6.86 -0.94 6.66
C ALA A 10 -6.67 0.42 7.36
N ALA A 11 -7.18 1.50 6.76
CA ALA A 11 -7.17 2.84 7.36
C ALA A 11 -7.94 2.89 8.67
N ARG A 12 -9.16 2.33 8.70
CA ARG A 12 -9.97 2.22 9.92
C ARG A 12 -9.29 1.37 11.00
N ALA A 13 -8.59 0.32 10.59
CA ALA A 13 -7.78 -0.51 11.49
C ALA A 13 -6.49 0.17 11.96
N ARG A 14 -6.18 1.37 11.46
CA ARG A 14 -4.92 2.10 11.71
C ARG A 14 -3.68 1.29 11.34
N CYS A 15 -3.78 0.47 10.29
CA CYS A 15 -2.63 -0.24 9.75
C CYS A 15 -1.71 0.74 9.02
N PRO A 16 -0.45 0.92 9.46
CA PRO A 16 0.45 1.89 8.84
C PRO A 16 1.03 1.40 7.49
N VAL A 17 0.98 0.09 7.22
CA VAL A 17 1.56 -0.53 6.03
C VAL A 17 0.62 -1.61 5.48
N LEU A 18 0.46 -1.64 4.15
CA LEU A 18 -0.28 -2.66 3.44
C LEU A 18 0.53 -3.19 2.25
N VAL A 19 0.67 -4.52 2.17
CA VAL A 19 1.50 -5.18 1.15
C VAL A 19 0.65 -6.13 0.30
N THR A 20 0.84 -6.10 -1.03
CA THR A 20 0.13 -6.97 -1.99
C THR A 20 1.04 -7.50 -3.09
N LYS A 21 0.84 -8.77 -3.47
CA LYS A 21 1.52 -9.39 -4.62
C LYS A 21 1.05 -8.89 -6.00
N SER A 22 -0.14 -8.33 -6.05
CA SER A 22 -0.81 -7.87 -7.27
C SER A 22 -0.98 -6.35 -7.29
N ALA A 23 -1.22 -5.78 -8.47
CA ALA A 23 -1.49 -4.36 -8.66
C ALA A 23 -2.66 -3.86 -7.75
N PRO A 24 -2.53 -2.68 -7.16
CA PRO A 24 -3.66 -1.96 -6.57
C PRO A 24 -4.49 -1.30 -7.69
N THR A 25 -5.68 -0.81 -7.36
CA THR A 25 -6.42 0.13 -8.22
C THR A 25 -5.91 1.55 -8.01
N ASP A 26 -6.09 2.46 -8.96
CA ASP A 26 -5.65 3.86 -8.82
C ASP A 26 -6.29 4.53 -7.60
N LEU A 27 -7.60 4.35 -7.43
CA LEU A 27 -8.33 4.81 -6.24
C LEU A 27 -7.78 4.23 -4.93
N ALA A 28 -7.23 3.01 -4.95
CA ALA A 28 -6.64 2.41 -3.76
C ALA A 28 -5.29 3.07 -3.41
N ALA A 29 -4.50 3.43 -4.42
CA ALA A 29 -3.26 4.18 -4.23
C ALA A 29 -3.54 5.60 -3.71
N GLU A 30 -4.54 6.29 -4.26
CA GLU A 30 -4.99 7.60 -3.77
C GLU A 30 -5.44 7.55 -2.30
N ILE A 31 -6.27 6.57 -1.93
CA ILE A 31 -6.69 6.39 -0.54
C ILE A 31 -5.49 6.09 0.36
N ALA A 32 -4.53 5.30 -0.09
CA ALA A 32 -3.33 5.02 0.70
C ALA A 32 -2.52 6.29 0.99
N GLN A 33 -2.37 7.17 -0.01
CA GLN A 33 -1.71 8.48 0.15
C GLN A 33 -2.49 9.40 1.11
N ALA A 34 -3.81 9.48 0.96
CA ALA A 34 -4.63 10.33 1.82
C ALA A 34 -4.72 9.81 3.27
N ALA A 35 -4.73 8.49 3.45
CA ALA A 35 -4.86 7.84 4.76
C ALA A 35 -3.51 7.68 5.49
N GLY A 36 -2.39 8.08 4.90
CA GLY A 36 -1.09 7.93 5.54
C GLY A 36 -0.59 6.49 5.57
N ILE A 37 -1.03 5.61 4.65
CA ILE A 37 -0.72 4.17 4.64
C ILE A 37 0.35 3.88 3.61
N THR A 38 1.43 3.23 4.03
CA THR A 38 2.46 2.76 3.09
C THR A 38 1.91 1.59 2.28
N LEU A 39 1.66 1.81 0.99
CA LEU A 39 1.15 0.79 0.08
C LEU A 39 2.29 0.21 -0.74
N VAL A 40 2.54 -1.09 -0.60
CA VAL A 40 3.54 -1.83 -1.38
C VAL A 40 2.83 -2.84 -2.28
N ALA A 41 3.17 -2.84 -3.57
CA ALA A 41 2.62 -3.76 -4.54
C ALA A 41 3.69 -4.45 -5.38
N PHE A 42 3.24 -5.41 -6.20
CA PHE A 42 4.10 -6.21 -7.08
C PHE A 42 5.24 -6.92 -6.36
N THR A 43 5.03 -7.36 -5.11
CA THR A 43 6.05 -8.08 -4.35
C THR A 43 6.39 -9.41 -5.03
N ARG A 44 7.58 -9.49 -5.62
CA ARG A 44 8.12 -10.64 -6.36
C ARG A 44 9.57 -10.84 -5.95
N SER A 45 9.86 -11.95 -5.27
CA SER A 45 11.21 -12.28 -4.80
C SER A 45 11.84 -11.11 -4.02
N ARG A 46 12.89 -10.47 -4.55
CA ARG A 46 13.59 -9.31 -3.96
C ARG A 46 13.20 -7.96 -4.57
N LYS A 47 12.08 -7.89 -5.30
CA LYS A 47 11.59 -6.67 -5.94
C LYS A 47 10.17 -6.37 -5.48
N PHE A 48 9.87 -5.09 -5.32
CA PHE A 48 8.56 -4.56 -5.03
C PHE A 48 8.48 -3.09 -5.50
N SER A 49 7.28 -2.57 -5.56
CA SER A 49 7.01 -1.18 -5.91
C SER A 49 6.22 -0.52 -4.80
N ILE A 50 6.68 0.63 -4.32
CA ILE A 50 5.97 1.41 -3.32
C ILE A 50 5.09 2.43 -4.04
N TYR A 51 3.82 2.47 -3.67
CA TYR A 51 2.79 3.34 -4.25
C TYR A 51 2.45 4.54 -3.36
N ALA A 52 2.67 4.44 -2.05
CA ALA A 52 2.40 5.50 -1.09
C ALA A 52 3.36 5.43 0.10
N HIS A 53 3.71 6.59 0.65
CA HIS A 53 4.52 6.74 1.86
C HIS A 53 5.81 5.88 1.91
N PRO A 54 6.75 6.02 0.95
CA PRO A 54 7.99 5.26 0.92
C PRO A 54 8.92 5.53 2.11
N GLU A 55 8.77 6.66 2.79
CA GLU A 55 9.59 7.07 3.95
C GLU A 55 9.62 6.06 5.09
N ARG A 56 8.61 5.16 5.19
CA ARG A 56 8.58 4.09 6.21
C ARG A 56 9.40 2.86 5.84
N VAL A 57 9.81 2.72 4.58
CA VAL A 57 10.62 1.59 4.11
C VAL A 57 12.09 2.00 4.12
N GLN A 58 12.85 1.45 5.04
CA GLN A 58 14.27 1.75 5.24
C GLN A 58 15.15 0.56 4.84
N GLY A 59 16.43 0.82 4.54
CA GLY A 59 17.42 -0.24 4.29
C GLY A 59 17.34 -0.89 2.90
N LEU A 60 16.85 -0.15 1.90
CA LEU A 60 16.95 -0.51 0.49
C LEU A 60 18.33 -0.20 -0.10
#